data_AF-A0A819WHG3-F1
#
_entry.id   AF-A0A819WHG3-F1
#
_cell.length_a   1.000
_cell.length_b   1.000
_cell.length_c   1.000
_cell.angle_alpha   90.00
_cell.angle_beta   90.00
_cell.angle_gamma   90.00
#
_symmetry.space_group_name_H-M   'P 1'
#
loop_
_entity.id
_entity.type
_entity.pdbx_description
1 polymer ?
#
loop_
_entity_poly.entity_id
_entity_poly.type
_entity_poly.pdbx_seq_one_letter_code
_entity_poly.pdbx_strand_id
1 'polypeptide(L)'
;MIYIRNNLLGGITQSSWFDVRPLVYDPILSGFPPNTSIRMIVKNIMIEQWNPSYSYSRFYESCAPSYCTHSQRTHTKTIIGMMITMLSMIGGLTVSLHLITPYLVKFLFSLFKLYNKREQKQQRVTICQLKFEPISLYPAYLEVDLLPPVVADFNGDHRLDLAFARQVTQCMYVTLGNGNGTFSDELSLPVWGVTWLRFAAGDFNNDNQLDLTFNDYDGGQVAIMLGNGNGTFEAPVRFSTAHGSYPVDISVADFNSDNYLDIAVVNYGIDSVGILLGNGNGNFSAQTTFSTGRGSYPRSLAIADFNGDTYKDIAVANLNTRNIGVFLGHGDGTFETQKSSFNRDHFFPIRIAVGDFNEDTRSDVAVSYESESIVGVMFGYGNGTFGTQADSAIETAVITLSAAVSDFNCDGHLDIAIGQNKSHSIGVLLGHGDGNFDKQTIFSSEFNGPYTSMVVGDFNGDGCQDIVAMNSESYSMDILLNTCECCSSETLKTNTFIHQ
;
A
#
# COMPACT_ATOMS: atom_id res chain seq x y z
N MET A 1 26.19 -24.35 18.00
CA MET A 1 26.98 -23.13 17.73
C MET A 1 28.05 -23.44 16.69
N ILE A 2 27.98 -22.82 15.51
CA ILE A 2 29.01 -22.93 14.47
C ILE A 2 29.54 -21.51 14.21
N TYR A 3 30.86 -21.35 14.28
CA TYR A 3 31.58 -20.12 13.96
C TYR A 3 31.96 -20.15 12.48
N ILE A 4 31.43 -19.22 11.66
CA ILE A 4 31.81 -19.11 10.26
C ILE A 4 32.49 -17.75 10.06
N ARG A 5 33.79 -17.81 9.72
CA ARG A 5 34.56 -16.66 9.21
C ARG A 5 34.40 -16.62 7.69
N ASN A 6 33.78 -15.58 7.16
CA ASN A 6 33.86 -15.26 5.74
C ASN A 6 35.08 -14.37 5.50
N ASN A 7 36.08 -14.89 4.78
CA ASN A 7 37.16 -14.11 4.20
C ASN A 7 36.82 -13.84 2.73
N LEU A 8 36.28 -12.67 2.44
CA LEU A 8 36.38 -12.05 1.12
C LEU A 8 37.04 -10.68 1.30
N LEU A 9 37.97 -10.39 0.39
CA LEU A 9 38.98 -9.33 0.40
C LEU A 9 38.48 -7.96 0.87
N GLY A 10 39.22 -7.34 1.80
CA GLY A 10 39.10 -5.92 2.19
C GLY A 10 38.42 -5.72 3.54
N GLY A 11 39.18 -5.29 4.55
CA GLY A 11 38.78 -5.36 5.96
C GLY A 11 37.63 -4.43 6.36
N ILE A 12 36.70 -4.99 7.15
CA ILE A 12 36.20 -4.54 8.48
C ILE A 12 35.26 -5.65 8.98
N THR A 13 35.39 -6.04 10.24
CA THR A 13 34.72 -7.21 10.86
C THR A 13 33.42 -6.83 11.57
N GLN A 14 32.32 -7.56 11.34
CA GLN A 14 31.15 -7.59 12.23
C GLN A 14 30.75 -9.05 12.51
N SER A 15 30.42 -9.34 13.77
CA SER A 15 30.05 -10.66 14.27
C SER A 15 28.62 -10.64 14.83
N SER A 16 27.78 -11.58 14.42
CA SER A 16 26.46 -11.83 15.00
C SER A 16 26.25 -13.33 15.26
N TRP A 17 25.58 -13.66 16.37
CA TRP A 17 25.32 -15.03 16.83
C TRP A 17 23.92 -15.48 16.40
N PHE A 18 23.79 -16.68 15.85
CA PHE A 18 22.49 -17.32 15.57
C PHE A 18 22.31 -18.55 16.45
N ASP A 19 21.16 -18.62 17.12
CA ASP A 19 20.74 -19.74 17.96
C ASP A 19 19.97 -20.77 17.10
N VAL A 20 20.50 -21.98 16.98
CA VAL A 20 19.88 -23.07 16.20
C VAL A 20 19.53 -24.20 17.16
N ARG A 21 18.24 -24.37 17.43
CA ARG A 21 17.72 -25.50 18.22
C ARG A 21 17.90 -26.81 17.42
N PRO A 22 18.34 -27.91 18.04
CA PRO A 22 18.66 -29.14 17.32
C PRO A 22 17.40 -29.90 16.89
N LEU A 23 17.37 -30.28 15.61
CA LEU A 23 16.48 -31.31 15.08
C LEU A 23 16.83 -32.67 15.72
N VAL A 24 15.79 -33.26 16.30
CA VAL A 24 15.56 -34.66 16.71
C VAL A 24 16.67 -35.68 16.40
N TYR A 25 17.08 -36.41 17.44
CA TYR A 25 17.96 -37.59 17.47
C TYR A 25 17.65 -38.60 16.35
N ASP A 26 18.56 -38.79 15.37
CA ASP A 26 18.51 -39.88 14.39
C ASP A 26 19.56 -40.96 14.73
N PRO A 27 19.18 -42.21 15.05
CA PRO A 27 20.09 -43.29 15.46
C PRO A 27 21.11 -43.69 14.38
N ILE A 28 20.91 -43.32 13.12
CA ILE A 28 21.79 -43.71 12.01
C ILE A 28 23.07 -42.85 12.01
N LEU A 29 23.00 -41.62 12.52
CA LEU A 29 24.11 -40.66 12.48
C LEU A 29 25.03 -40.75 13.70
N SER A 30 24.63 -41.44 14.78
CA SER A 30 25.46 -41.62 15.99
C SER A 30 26.65 -42.57 15.82
N GLY A 31 26.72 -43.31 14.70
CA GLY A 31 27.83 -44.22 14.39
C GLY A 31 29.03 -43.55 13.70
N PHE A 32 28.93 -42.28 13.30
CA PHE A 32 30.01 -41.58 12.59
C PHE A 32 30.76 -40.62 13.53
N PRO A 33 32.10 -40.57 13.49
CA PRO A 33 32.88 -39.62 14.28
C PRO A 33 32.51 -38.16 13.96
N PRO A 34 32.52 -37.25 14.95
CA PRO A 34 32.34 -35.81 14.71
C PRO A 34 33.38 -35.31 13.70
N ASN A 35 32.94 -34.59 12.66
CA ASN A 35 33.71 -34.12 11.47
C ASN A 35 33.80 -35.07 10.26
N THR A 36 33.00 -36.15 10.21
CA THR A 36 32.86 -36.94 8.97
C THR A 36 32.15 -36.14 7.88
N SER A 37 32.74 -36.00 6.69
CA SER A 37 32.12 -35.23 5.59
C SER A 37 30.82 -35.87 5.11
N ILE A 38 29.82 -35.05 4.76
CA ILE A 38 28.50 -35.50 4.24
C ILE A 38 28.67 -36.45 3.05
N ARG A 39 29.66 -36.19 2.18
CA ARG A 39 29.97 -37.06 1.04
C ARG A 39 30.38 -38.48 1.46
N MET A 40 31.06 -38.63 2.59
CA MET A 40 31.53 -39.91 3.12
C MET A 40 30.42 -40.66 3.86
N ILE A 41 29.53 -39.93 4.54
CA ILE A 41 28.31 -40.48 5.15
C ILE A 41 27.40 -41.04 4.04
N VAL A 42 27.15 -40.28 2.97
CA VAL A 42 26.35 -40.73 1.82
C VAL A 42 27.00 -41.91 1.08
N LYS A 43 28.33 -41.94 0.96
CA LYS A 43 29.04 -43.02 0.28
C LYS A 43 29.04 -44.34 1.09
N ASN A 44 29.04 -44.27 2.42
CA ASN A 44 29.02 -45.46 3.29
C ASN A 44 27.61 -45.98 3.56
N ILE A 45 26.58 -45.11 3.57
CA ILE A 45 25.17 -45.53 3.66
C ILE A 45 24.72 -46.24 2.36
N MET A 46 25.31 -45.88 1.22
CA MET A 46 24.94 -46.43 -0.10
C MET A 46 25.68 -47.69 -0.53
N ILE A 47 26.59 -48.25 0.28
CA ILE A 47 27.42 -49.43 -0.10
C ILE A 47 27.05 -50.71 0.65
N GLU A 48 26.23 -50.66 1.71
CA GLU A 48 25.80 -51.89 2.41
C GLU A 48 24.30 -51.94 2.60
N GLN A 49 23.59 -52.46 1.59
CA GLN A 49 22.47 -53.41 1.74
C GLN A 49 21.90 -53.81 0.36
N TRP A 50 22.67 -54.62 -0.38
CA TRP A 50 22.15 -55.69 -1.26
C TRP A 50 23.32 -56.50 -1.83
N ASN A 51 23.76 -57.52 -1.07
CA ASN A 51 24.68 -58.54 -1.54
C ASN A 51 24.14 -59.92 -1.13
N PRO A 52 23.37 -60.62 -2.00
CA PRO A 52 22.96 -61.98 -1.74
C PRO A 52 24.14 -62.93 -2.01
N SER A 53 24.89 -63.14 -0.94
CA SER A 53 25.56 -64.38 -0.57
C SER A 53 26.54 -65.02 -1.56
N TYR A 54 27.82 -64.81 -1.24
CA TYR A 54 28.78 -65.89 -1.12
C TYR A 54 28.19 -67.08 -0.31
N SER A 55 28.58 -68.30 -0.73
CA SER A 55 28.50 -69.59 -0.02
C SER A 55 27.30 -70.53 -0.31
N TYR A 56 27.40 -71.26 -1.43
CA TYR A 56 27.41 -72.73 -1.44
C TYR A 56 28.40 -73.15 -2.55
N SER A 57 29.70 -72.99 -2.31
CA SER A 57 30.58 -74.03 -1.76
C SER A 57 30.62 -75.29 -2.64
N ARG A 58 31.80 -75.51 -3.22
CA ARG A 58 32.39 -76.80 -3.60
C ARG A 58 31.47 -78.01 -3.37
N PHE A 59 30.58 -78.26 -4.33
CA PHE A 59 30.18 -79.62 -4.63
C PHE A 59 31.20 -80.15 -5.63
N TYR A 60 32.34 -80.57 -5.08
CA TYR A 60 33.31 -81.52 -5.61
C TYR A 60 33.37 -81.64 -7.15
N GLU A 61 34.38 -81.11 -7.82
CA GLU A 61 35.64 -81.86 -8.03
C GLU A 61 35.42 -83.39 -8.10
N SER A 62 35.19 -83.92 -9.29
CA SER A 62 35.90 -85.09 -9.81
C SER A 62 35.35 -85.51 -11.18
N CYS A 63 36.27 -85.73 -12.11
CA CYS A 63 36.16 -86.61 -13.28
C CYS A 63 35.08 -86.30 -14.33
N ALA A 64 35.51 -85.83 -15.50
CA ALA A 64 35.01 -86.45 -16.73
C ALA A 64 35.58 -87.90 -16.80
N PRO A 65 34.99 -88.88 -17.49
CA PRO A 65 33.79 -88.85 -18.35
C PRO A 65 32.80 -90.02 -18.09
N SER A 66 31.77 -90.11 -18.93
CA SER A 66 31.05 -91.32 -19.37
C SER A 66 29.76 -91.75 -18.61
N TYR A 67 28.65 -91.70 -19.36
CA TYR A 67 27.37 -92.41 -19.25
C TYR A 67 26.65 -92.51 -17.88
N CYS A 68 25.47 -91.85 -17.79
CA CYS A 68 24.19 -92.41 -17.29
C CYS A 68 23.14 -91.27 -17.29
N THR A 69 22.46 -91.00 -18.41
CA THR A 69 21.08 -91.42 -18.76
C THR A 69 20.00 -91.34 -17.68
N HIS A 70 19.05 -90.44 -17.97
CA HIS A 70 17.59 -90.48 -17.74
C HIS A 70 17.03 -90.61 -16.30
N SER A 71 16.16 -89.66 -15.92
CA SER A 71 14.70 -89.86 -15.99
C SER A 71 13.89 -88.73 -15.32
N GLN A 72 13.00 -88.13 -16.12
CA GLN A 72 11.67 -87.58 -15.84
C GLN A 72 11.38 -86.57 -14.72
N ARG A 73 10.85 -85.39 -15.14
CA ARG A 73 9.54 -84.78 -14.77
C ARG A 73 9.59 -83.27 -15.13
N THR A 74 9.06 -82.83 -16.27
CA THR A 74 7.71 -82.28 -16.55
C THR A 74 7.15 -81.19 -15.60
N HIS A 75 6.75 -80.08 -16.24
CA HIS A 75 5.81 -79.01 -15.84
C HIS A 75 6.17 -77.82 -14.92
N THR A 76 7.28 -77.81 -14.19
CA THR A 76 7.65 -76.60 -13.39
C THR A 76 8.59 -75.61 -14.10
N LYS A 77 9.26 -76.04 -15.19
CA LYS A 77 10.31 -75.23 -15.85
C LYS A 77 9.80 -74.15 -16.79
N THR A 78 8.58 -74.27 -17.33
CA THR A 78 8.06 -73.32 -18.34
C THR A 78 7.50 -72.04 -17.70
N ILE A 79 6.87 -72.13 -16.52
CA ILE A 79 6.30 -70.97 -15.81
C ILE A 79 7.40 -70.13 -15.13
N ILE A 80 8.40 -70.79 -14.54
CA ILE A 80 9.54 -70.10 -13.93
C ILE A 80 10.38 -69.40 -15.02
N GLY A 81 10.57 -70.03 -16.19
CA GLY A 81 11.25 -69.41 -17.33
C GLY A 81 10.55 -68.14 -17.81
N MET A 82 9.21 -68.16 -17.92
CA MET A 82 8.42 -66.99 -18.33
C MET A 82 8.45 -65.85 -17.31
N MET A 83 8.36 -66.16 -16.01
CA MET A 83 8.47 -65.14 -14.96
C MET A 83 9.85 -64.51 -14.91
N ILE A 84 10.93 -65.27 -15.09
CA ILE A 84 12.30 -64.75 -15.14
C ILE A 84 12.47 -63.82 -16.35
N THR A 85 11.93 -64.17 -17.53
CA THR A 85 12.00 -63.28 -18.70
C THR A 85 11.20 -61.99 -18.51
N MET A 86 10.00 -62.04 -17.91
CA MET A 86 9.21 -60.83 -17.60
C MET A 86 9.88 -59.95 -16.55
N LEU A 87 10.41 -60.53 -15.47
CA LEU A 87 11.18 -59.79 -14.46
C LEU A 87 12.47 -59.20 -15.05
N SER A 88 13.13 -59.88 -16.00
CA SER A 88 14.31 -59.35 -16.69
C SER A 88 13.98 -58.21 -17.65
N MET A 89 12.80 -58.22 -18.29
CA MET A 89 12.34 -57.11 -19.13
C MET A 89 11.90 -55.91 -18.29
N ILE A 90 11.22 -56.13 -17.16
CA ILE A 90 10.85 -55.06 -16.20
C ILE A 90 12.12 -54.48 -15.58
N GLY A 91 13.09 -55.31 -15.21
CA GLY A 91 14.41 -54.89 -14.73
C GLY A 91 15.23 -54.13 -15.78
N GLY A 92 15.17 -54.56 -17.04
CA GLY A 92 15.78 -53.84 -18.16
C GLY A 92 15.16 -52.46 -18.36
N LEU A 93 13.82 -52.36 -18.30
CA LEU A 93 13.11 -51.09 -18.43
C LEU A 93 13.38 -50.16 -17.24
N THR A 94 13.46 -50.67 -16.01
CA THR A 94 13.77 -49.86 -14.82
C THR A 94 15.23 -49.43 -14.78
N VAL A 95 16.16 -50.24 -15.26
CA VAL A 95 17.58 -49.88 -15.43
C VAL A 95 17.75 -48.87 -16.56
N SER A 96 17.06 -49.03 -17.70
CA SER A 96 17.06 -48.02 -18.77
C SER A 96 16.43 -46.70 -18.32
N LEU A 97 15.31 -46.74 -17.57
CA LEU A 97 14.75 -45.55 -16.96
C LEU A 97 15.70 -44.94 -15.92
N HIS A 98 16.38 -45.72 -15.08
CA HIS A 98 17.37 -45.23 -14.11
C HIS A 98 18.62 -44.65 -14.78
N LEU A 99 19.02 -45.16 -15.94
CA LEU A 99 20.13 -44.63 -16.70
C LEU A 99 19.75 -43.35 -17.43
N ILE A 100 18.52 -43.21 -17.91
CA ILE A 100 18.06 -42.05 -18.70
C ILE A 100 17.52 -40.93 -17.79
N THR A 101 16.85 -41.23 -16.68
CA THR A 101 16.29 -40.24 -15.74
C THR A 101 17.28 -39.19 -15.27
N PRO A 102 18.54 -39.49 -14.86
CA PRO A 102 19.48 -38.45 -14.47
C PRO A 102 19.88 -37.53 -15.63
N TYR A 103 19.89 -38.02 -16.87
CA TYR A 103 20.12 -37.17 -18.05
C TYR A 103 18.88 -36.36 -18.41
N LEU A 104 17.68 -36.94 -18.28
CA LEU A 104 16.42 -36.24 -18.52
C LEU A 104 16.20 -35.14 -17.48
N VAL A 105 16.49 -35.42 -16.20
CA VAL A 105 16.45 -34.43 -15.11
C VAL A 105 17.51 -33.36 -15.32
N LYS A 106 18.73 -33.70 -15.73
CA LYS A 106 19.75 -32.69 -16.09
C LYS A 106 19.34 -31.86 -17.31
N PHE A 107 18.71 -32.47 -18.30
CA PHE A 107 18.21 -31.79 -19.50
C PHE A 107 17.06 -30.85 -19.17
N LEU A 108 16.10 -31.29 -18.34
CA LEU A 108 15.01 -30.45 -17.83
C LEU A 108 15.54 -29.34 -16.91
N PHE A 109 16.53 -29.60 -16.04
CA PHE A 109 17.20 -28.56 -15.27
C PHE A 109 17.97 -27.58 -16.15
N SER A 110 18.55 -28.04 -17.26
CA SER A 110 19.25 -27.20 -18.21
C SER A 110 18.26 -26.35 -19.02
N LEU A 111 17.10 -26.90 -19.40
CA LEU A 111 16.00 -26.17 -20.01
C LEU A 111 15.39 -25.17 -19.03
N PHE A 112 15.18 -25.54 -17.76
CA PHE A 112 14.70 -24.65 -16.70
C PHE A 112 15.72 -23.54 -16.41
N LYS A 113 17.03 -23.84 -16.40
CA LYS A 113 18.08 -22.82 -16.32
C LYS A 113 18.11 -21.93 -17.55
N LEU A 114 17.86 -22.44 -18.76
CA LEU A 114 17.81 -21.64 -19.98
C LEU A 114 16.54 -20.80 -20.06
N TYR A 115 15.41 -21.32 -19.56
CA TYR A 115 14.14 -20.61 -19.38
C TYR A 115 14.32 -19.49 -18.36
N ASN A 116 14.81 -19.79 -17.15
CA ASN A 116 15.10 -18.77 -16.13
C ASN A 116 16.18 -17.80 -16.57
N LYS A 117 17.15 -18.19 -17.41
CA LYS A 117 18.18 -17.27 -17.94
C LYS A 117 17.68 -16.46 -19.14
N ARG A 118 16.59 -16.88 -19.80
CA ARG A 118 15.84 -16.08 -20.78
C ARG A 118 14.89 -15.13 -20.07
N GLU A 119 14.16 -15.58 -19.04
CA GLU A 119 13.38 -14.70 -18.17
C GLU A 119 14.28 -13.70 -17.43
N GLN A 120 15.39 -14.10 -16.80
CA GLN A 120 16.36 -13.16 -16.19
C GLN A 120 17.12 -12.29 -17.21
N LYS A 121 17.03 -12.57 -18.51
CA LYS A 121 17.53 -11.67 -19.57
C LYS A 121 16.43 -10.79 -20.17
N GLN A 122 15.16 -11.12 -19.98
CA GLN A 122 14.00 -10.31 -20.39
C GLN A 122 13.50 -9.42 -19.24
N GLN A 123 13.50 -9.91 -18.00
CA GLN A 123 13.57 -9.11 -16.79
C GLN A 123 15.03 -8.67 -16.59
N ARG A 124 15.42 -7.60 -17.29
CA ARG A 124 16.09 -6.57 -16.49
C ARG A 124 15.08 -6.20 -15.42
N VAL A 125 15.31 -6.65 -14.19
CA VAL A 125 14.67 -6.01 -13.04
C VAL A 125 15.26 -4.61 -13.05
N THR A 126 14.63 -3.71 -13.79
CA THR A 126 14.73 -2.30 -13.51
C THR A 126 14.21 -2.20 -12.08
N ILE A 127 15.11 -2.04 -11.12
CA ILE A 127 14.69 -1.70 -9.77
C ILE A 127 14.06 -0.33 -9.94
N CYS A 128 12.73 -0.26 -9.87
CA CYS A 128 12.00 1.00 -9.89
C CYS A 128 12.50 1.83 -8.73
N GLN A 129 13.30 2.85 -9.02
CA GLN A 129 13.70 3.80 -8.00
C GLN A 129 12.75 4.97 -8.10
N LEU A 130 11.88 5.11 -7.10
CA LEU A 130 11.15 6.35 -6.87
C LEU A 130 12.17 7.48 -6.81
N LYS A 131 11.94 8.53 -7.61
CA LYS A 131 12.79 9.71 -7.65
C LYS A 131 11.89 10.92 -7.80
N PHE A 132 12.04 11.85 -6.88
CA PHE A 132 11.33 13.11 -6.89
C PHE A 132 12.28 14.24 -7.24
N GLU A 133 11.99 15.02 -8.28
CA GLU A 133 12.75 16.22 -8.61
C GLU A 133 12.04 17.44 -7.99
N PRO A 134 12.69 18.19 -7.07
CA PRO A 134 12.10 19.37 -6.46
C PRO A 134 11.95 20.51 -7.47
N ILE A 135 10.74 21.06 -7.56
CA ILE A 135 10.51 22.42 -8.04
C ILE A 135 10.00 23.25 -6.85
N SER A 136 10.92 23.99 -6.21
CA SER A 136 10.54 24.91 -5.14
C SER A 136 10.06 26.22 -5.78
N LEU A 137 8.74 26.45 -5.74
CA LEU A 137 8.11 27.59 -6.40
C LEU A 137 7.83 28.77 -5.46
N TYR A 138 7.71 28.53 -4.16
CA TYR A 138 7.17 29.55 -3.25
C TYR A 138 8.13 29.86 -2.08
N PRO A 139 8.86 31.00 -2.13
CA PRO A 139 9.70 31.41 -1.02
C PRO A 139 8.88 31.87 0.19
N ALA A 140 9.43 31.55 1.37
CA ALA A 140 8.92 31.86 2.69
C ALA A 140 8.60 33.35 2.90
N TYR A 141 7.36 33.67 3.28
CA TYR A 141 7.03 34.96 3.87
C TYR A 141 6.20 34.78 5.14
N LEU A 142 6.89 34.84 6.29
CA LEU A 142 6.39 34.88 7.69
C LEU A 142 5.49 33.73 8.17
N GLU A 143 5.76 33.26 9.40
CA GLU A 143 5.00 32.33 10.26
C GLU A 143 3.57 31.94 9.82
N VAL A 144 3.35 30.70 9.34
CA VAL A 144 2.02 30.19 8.95
C VAL A 144 1.79 28.72 9.28
N ASP A 145 0.65 28.35 9.87
CA ASP A 145 0.15 26.99 9.72
C ASP A 145 -0.35 26.82 8.27
N LEU A 146 0.43 26.14 7.44
CA LEU A 146 -0.01 25.75 6.10
C LEU A 146 -0.92 24.52 6.21
N LEU A 147 -2.08 24.64 5.58
CA LEU A 147 -3.15 23.64 5.55
C LEU A 147 -3.13 22.99 4.15
N PRO A 148 -3.71 21.79 3.96
CA PRO A 148 -3.65 21.09 2.69
C PRO A 148 -4.18 21.99 1.58
N PRO A 149 -3.44 22.12 0.48
CA PRO A 149 -4.04 22.65 -0.73
C PRO A 149 -5.15 21.72 -1.20
N VAL A 150 -6.01 22.22 -2.08
CA VAL A 150 -6.86 21.39 -2.94
C VAL A 150 -6.33 21.45 -4.36
N VAL A 151 -6.38 20.31 -5.04
CA VAL A 151 -5.93 20.12 -6.42
C VAL A 151 -7.16 19.94 -7.30
N ALA A 152 -7.26 20.72 -8.37
CA ALA A 152 -8.39 20.66 -9.30
C ALA A 152 -8.05 21.46 -10.57
N ASP A 153 -8.79 21.24 -11.65
CA ASP A 153 -8.71 22.05 -12.88
C ASP A 153 -9.75 23.18 -12.83
N PHE A 154 -9.38 24.34 -12.28
CA PHE A 154 -10.30 25.46 -12.04
C PHE A 154 -10.61 26.29 -13.30
N ASN A 155 -9.88 26.07 -14.40
CA ASN A 155 -10.04 26.81 -15.65
C ASN A 155 -10.48 25.93 -16.84
N GLY A 156 -10.62 24.62 -16.64
CA GLY A 156 -11.06 23.65 -17.65
C GLY A 156 -10.01 23.36 -18.73
N ASP A 157 -8.72 23.58 -18.46
CA ASP A 157 -7.63 23.36 -19.42
C ASP A 157 -6.99 21.96 -19.35
N HIS A 158 -7.53 21.10 -18.50
CA HIS A 158 -7.08 19.74 -18.20
C HIS A 158 -5.69 19.66 -17.55
N ARG A 159 -5.26 20.72 -16.87
CA ARG A 159 -4.06 20.72 -16.03
C ARG A 159 -4.47 20.93 -14.58
N LEU A 160 -3.73 20.31 -13.69
CA LEU A 160 -3.99 20.45 -12.27
C LEU A 160 -3.52 21.83 -11.79
N ASP A 161 -4.46 22.57 -11.21
CA ASP A 161 -4.25 23.83 -10.51
C ASP A 161 -4.21 23.58 -8.99
N LEU A 162 -3.85 24.61 -8.23
CA LEU A 162 -3.83 24.56 -6.77
C LEU A 162 -4.62 25.73 -6.17
N ALA A 163 -5.43 25.41 -5.16
CA ALA A 163 -5.95 26.41 -4.22
C ALA A 163 -5.45 26.11 -2.81
N PHE A 164 -4.96 27.14 -2.12
CA PHE A 164 -4.35 27.02 -0.79
C PHE A 164 -4.53 28.32 -0.01
N ALA A 165 -4.24 28.35 1.28
CA ALA A 165 -4.26 29.59 2.04
C ALA A 165 -2.97 29.88 2.77
N ARG A 166 -2.74 31.18 2.98
CA ARG A 166 -1.72 31.69 3.88
C ARG A 166 -2.44 32.44 5.00
N GLN A 167 -2.38 31.90 6.21
CA GLN A 167 -3.08 32.43 7.38
C GLN A 167 -2.69 33.90 7.68
N VAL A 168 -1.43 34.28 7.45
CA VAL A 168 -0.94 35.65 7.70
C VAL A 168 -1.56 36.72 6.81
N THR A 169 -1.96 36.36 5.59
CA THR A 169 -2.54 37.31 4.65
C THR A 169 -4.06 37.36 4.72
N GLN A 170 -4.68 36.45 5.48
CA GLN A 170 -6.14 36.24 5.47
C GLN A 170 -6.70 36.08 4.05
N CYS A 171 -5.89 35.49 3.17
CA CYS A 171 -6.22 35.22 1.79
C CYS A 171 -6.12 33.72 1.49
N MET A 172 -7.05 33.27 0.67
CA MET A 172 -6.90 32.09 -0.15
C MET A 172 -6.20 32.50 -1.44
N TYR A 173 -5.39 31.62 -2.00
CA TYR A 173 -4.67 31.79 -3.25
C TYR A 173 -5.07 30.68 -4.19
N VAL A 174 -5.23 31.03 -5.46
CA VAL A 174 -5.41 30.08 -6.56
C VAL A 174 -4.30 30.32 -7.57
N THR A 175 -3.67 29.25 -8.05
CA THR A 175 -2.57 29.31 -9.01
C THR A 175 -2.76 28.24 -10.06
N LEU A 176 -2.69 28.64 -11.33
CA LEU A 176 -3.04 27.79 -12.47
C LEU A 176 -1.84 26.99 -12.98
N GLY A 177 -2.03 25.71 -13.24
CA GLY A 177 -1.02 24.77 -13.70
C GLY A 177 -0.60 25.03 -15.14
N ASN A 178 0.71 25.10 -15.37
CA ASN A 178 1.24 25.19 -16.73
C ASN A 178 1.40 23.80 -17.39
N GLY A 179 1.11 22.71 -16.67
CA GLY A 179 1.19 21.33 -17.16
C GLY A 179 2.61 20.77 -17.28
N ASN A 180 3.56 21.36 -16.56
CA ASN A 180 4.96 20.92 -16.52
C ASN A 180 5.51 20.96 -15.08
N GLY A 181 4.62 20.88 -14.08
CA GLY A 181 4.97 21.08 -12.68
C GLY A 181 5.22 22.53 -12.26
N THR A 182 5.03 23.51 -13.13
CA THR A 182 5.09 24.94 -12.76
C THR A 182 3.71 25.58 -12.77
N PHE A 183 3.56 26.68 -12.04
CA PHE A 183 2.29 27.41 -11.93
C PHE A 183 2.40 28.88 -12.35
N SER A 184 1.27 29.46 -12.73
CA SER A 184 1.09 30.87 -13.08
C SER A 184 1.04 31.79 -11.86
N ASP A 185 0.93 33.10 -12.08
CA ASP A 185 0.78 34.07 -11.00
C ASP A 185 -0.45 33.77 -10.11
N GLU A 186 -0.33 34.06 -8.82
CA GLU A 186 -1.37 33.77 -7.83
C GLU A 186 -2.53 34.77 -7.91
N LEU A 187 -3.75 34.25 -7.99
CA LEU A 187 -4.96 35.00 -7.69
C LEU A 187 -5.19 35.01 -6.17
N SER A 188 -5.19 36.19 -5.57
CA SER A 188 -5.52 36.36 -4.15
C SER A 188 -7.02 36.60 -3.94
N LEU A 189 -7.65 35.75 -3.14
CA LEU A 189 -9.05 35.80 -2.75
C LEU A 189 -9.16 36.11 -1.25
N PRO A 190 -9.72 37.28 -0.87
CA PRO A 190 -9.80 37.66 0.53
C PRO A 190 -10.83 36.82 1.30
N VAL A 191 -10.39 36.18 2.39
CA VAL A 191 -11.19 35.30 3.25
C VAL A 191 -11.25 35.79 4.70
N TRP A 192 -11.19 37.11 4.91
CA TRP A 192 -11.16 37.82 6.19
C TRP A 192 -11.71 37.07 7.43
N GLY A 193 -10.94 37.07 8.51
CA GLY A 193 -11.39 36.59 9.82
C GLY A 193 -11.36 35.07 10.02
N VAL A 194 -10.87 34.31 9.03
CA VAL A 194 -10.72 32.86 9.13
C VAL A 194 -9.39 32.47 9.77
N THR A 195 -9.45 31.45 10.62
CA THR A 195 -8.29 30.69 11.08
C THR A 195 -8.57 29.21 10.79
N TRP A 196 -7.54 28.41 10.53
CA TRP A 196 -7.68 26.96 10.29
C TRP A 196 -8.67 26.56 9.17
N LEU A 197 -8.27 26.76 7.92
CA LEU A 197 -8.96 26.33 6.71
C LEU A 197 -8.67 24.88 6.26
N ARG A 198 -9.70 24.22 5.76
CA ARG A 198 -9.69 23.01 4.93
C ARG A 198 -10.51 23.34 3.69
N PHE A 199 -10.07 22.86 2.55
CA PHE A 199 -10.67 23.15 1.25
C PHE A 199 -11.24 21.89 0.65
N ALA A 200 -12.31 22.05 -0.12
CA ALA A 200 -12.70 21.08 -1.12
C ALA A 200 -13.15 21.82 -2.39
N ALA A 201 -13.09 21.13 -3.52
CA ALA A 201 -13.54 21.63 -4.81
C ALA A 201 -14.65 20.74 -5.35
N GLY A 202 -15.56 21.32 -6.11
CA GLY A 202 -16.70 20.62 -6.70
C GLY A 202 -17.63 21.58 -7.40
N ASP A 203 -18.51 21.08 -8.26
CA ASP A 203 -19.55 21.89 -8.90
C ASP A 203 -20.80 21.92 -7.99
N PHE A 204 -20.95 22.96 -7.16
CA PHE A 204 -22.08 23.06 -6.20
C PHE A 204 -23.33 23.68 -6.82
N ASN A 205 -23.24 24.26 -8.02
CA ASN A 205 -24.34 24.94 -8.70
C ASN A 205 -24.73 24.29 -10.06
N ASN A 206 -24.12 23.15 -10.41
CA ASN A 206 -24.30 22.38 -11.63
C ASN A 206 -24.10 23.17 -12.93
N ASP A 207 -23.17 24.12 -12.93
CA ASP A 207 -22.84 24.90 -14.12
C ASP A 207 -21.64 24.33 -14.91
N ASN A 208 -21.09 23.20 -14.46
CA ASN A 208 -19.89 22.52 -14.95
C ASN A 208 -18.58 23.31 -14.76
N GLN A 209 -18.56 24.28 -13.85
CA GLN A 209 -17.34 24.95 -13.42
C GLN A 209 -17.05 24.53 -11.98
N LEU A 210 -15.78 24.34 -11.65
CA LEU A 210 -15.40 23.97 -10.30
C LEU A 210 -15.49 25.18 -9.38
N ASP A 211 -16.24 25.02 -8.31
CA ASP A 211 -16.34 25.93 -7.19
C ASP A 211 -15.38 25.52 -6.07
N LEU A 212 -15.25 26.39 -5.06
CA LEU A 212 -14.46 26.14 -3.87
C LEU A 212 -15.30 26.25 -2.60
N THR A 213 -15.11 25.30 -1.69
CA THR A 213 -15.65 25.35 -0.33
C THR A 213 -14.55 25.35 0.71
N PHE A 214 -14.76 26.05 1.82
CA PHE A 214 -13.84 26.05 2.96
C PHE A 214 -14.56 26.25 4.29
N ASN A 215 -14.01 25.72 5.39
CA ASN A 215 -14.52 25.98 6.73
C ASN A 215 -13.94 27.28 7.32
N ASP A 216 -14.69 27.90 8.22
CA ASP A 216 -14.26 29.00 9.08
C ASP A 216 -14.34 28.52 10.53
N TYR A 217 -13.18 28.17 11.10
CA TYR A 217 -13.07 27.60 12.45
C TYR A 217 -13.67 28.51 13.52
N ASP A 218 -13.24 29.77 13.58
CA ASP A 218 -13.68 30.72 14.61
C ASP A 218 -15.11 31.21 14.37
N GLY A 219 -15.49 31.37 13.10
CA GLY A 219 -16.85 31.79 12.71
C GLY A 219 -17.91 30.70 12.91
N GLY A 220 -17.52 29.43 12.98
CA GLY A 220 -18.46 28.31 13.05
C GLY A 220 -19.27 28.19 11.75
N GLN A 221 -18.61 28.33 10.61
CA GLN A 221 -19.27 28.39 9.29
C GLN A 221 -18.53 27.54 8.25
N VAL A 222 -19.21 27.24 7.16
CA VAL A 222 -18.60 26.87 5.88
C VAL A 222 -18.95 27.92 4.85
N ALA A 223 -18.05 28.15 3.89
CA ALA A 223 -18.19 29.17 2.87
C ALA A 223 -17.98 28.58 1.48
N ILE A 224 -18.74 29.06 0.51
CA ILE A 224 -18.71 28.63 -0.90
C ILE A 224 -18.36 29.82 -1.76
N MET A 225 -17.39 29.65 -2.65
CA MET A 225 -17.08 30.59 -3.72
C MET A 225 -17.37 29.91 -5.06
N LEU A 226 -18.31 30.47 -5.82
CA LEU A 226 -18.66 29.93 -7.14
C LEU A 226 -17.58 30.25 -8.17
N GLY A 227 -17.20 29.27 -8.98
CA GLY A 227 -16.19 29.38 -10.02
C GLY A 227 -16.75 30.03 -11.28
N ASN A 228 -15.92 30.85 -11.93
CA ASN A 228 -16.24 31.45 -13.24
C ASN A 228 -15.56 30.69 -14.40
N GLY A 229 -15.08 29.46 -14.14
CA GLY A 229 -14.54 28.56 -15.17
C GLY A 229 -13.24 29.02 -15.82
N ASN A 230 -12.58 30.03 -15.24
CA ASN A 230 -11.34 30.63 -15.74
C ASN A 230 -10.29 30.78 -14.63
N GLY A 231 -10.45 30.05 -13.53
CA GLY A 231 -9.63 30.19 -12.34
C GLY A 231 -10.00 31.35 -11.41
N THR A 232 -11.05 32.11 -11.70
CA THR A 232 -11.57 33.19 -10.82
C THR A 232 -12.87 32.80 -10.13
N PHE A 233 -13.14 33.40 -8.97
CA PHE A 233 -14.24 33.02 -8.10
C PHE A 233 -15.08 34.22 -7.65
N GLU A 234 -16.37 33.99 -7.45
CA GLU A 234 -17.28 34.94 -6.83
C GLU A 234 -16.99 35.14 -5.33
N ALA A 235 -17.65 36.14 -4.73
CA ALA A 235 -17.52 36.39 -3.29
C ALA A 235 -18.12 35.24 -2.46
N PRO A 236 -17.52 34.90 -1.30
CA PRO A 236 -17.95 33.76 -0.51
C PRO A 236 -19.36 33.94 0.10
N VAL A 237 -20.23 32.97 -0.13
CA VAL A 237 -21.51 32.79 0.57
C VAL A 237 -21.29 31.87 1.76
N ARG A 238 -21.81 32.21 2.95
CA ARG A 238 -21.53 31.48 4.20
C ARG A 238 -22.76 30.79 4.79
N PHE A 239 -22.55 29.59 5.32
CA PHE A 239 -23.55 28.74 5.95
C PHE A 239 -23.11 28.38 7.38
N SER A 240 -24.03 28.44 8.33
CA SER A 240 -23.73 28.15 9.74
C SER A 240 -23.59 26.65 9.99
N THR A 241 -22.59 26.29 10.79
CA THR A 241 -22.34 24.92 11.28
C THR A 241 -22.74 24.75 12.76
N ALA A 242 -23.68 25.57 13.23
CA ALA A 242 -24.07 25.76 14.63
C ALA A 242 -23.07 26.58 15.47
N HIS A 243 -23.54 27.03 16.63
CA HIS A 243 -22.76 27.88 17.54
C HIS A 243 -21.72 27.07 18.32
N GLY A 244 -20.48 27.54 18.34
CA GLY A 244 -19.37 26.88 19.05
C GLY A 244 -18.92 25.57 18.41
N SER A 245 -19.23 25.37 17.12
CA SER A 245 -18.96 24.13 16.41
C SER A 245 -17.48 23.90 16.10
N TYR A 246 -16.71 24.98 15.86
CA TYR A 246 -15.30 24.94 15.52
C TYR A 246 -15.01 23.91 14.42
N PRO A 247 -15.49 24.12 13.18
CA PRO A 247 -15.30 23.16 12.10
C PRO A 247 -13.81 23.03 11.79
N VAL A 248 -13.29 21.80 11.71
CA VAL A 248 -11.85 21.51 11.53
C VAL A 248 -11.53 20.70 10.28
N ASP A 249 -12.54 20.09 9.66
CA ASP A 249 -12.42 19.36 8.41
C ASP A 249 -13.72 19.37 7.63
N ILE A 250 -13.60 19.27 6.30
CA ILE A 250 -14.74 19.20 5.39
C ILE A 250 -14.47 18.18 4.29
N SER A 251 -15.53 17.57 3.76
CA SER A 251 -15.48 16.86 2.48
C SER A 251 -16.84 16.94 1.79
N VAL A 252 -16.82 16.64 0.50
CA VAL A 252 -17.98 16.82 -0.37
C VAL A 252 -18.30 15.53 -1.09
N ALA A 253 -19.58 15.21 -1.17
CA ALA A 253 -20.14 14.06 -1.88
C ALA A 253 -21.65 14.24 -1.98
N ASP A 254 -22.30 13.46 -2.83
CA ASP A 254 -23.75 13.30 -2.80
C ASP A 254 -24.11 12.28 -1.70
N PHE A 255 -24.69 12.73 -0.57
CA PHE A 255 -25.08 11.89 0.57
C PHE A 255 -26.56 11.48 0.51
N ASN A 256 -27.35 12.07 -0.37
CA ASN A 256 -28.80 11.84 -0.47
C ASN A 256 -29.27 11.32 -1.84
N SER A 257 -28.32 10.95 -2.71
CA SER A 257 -28.51 10.40 -4.06
C SER A 257 -29.33 11.30 -4.98
N ASP A 258 -29.27 12.63 -4.81
CA ASP A 258 -29.98 13.59 -5.67
C ASP A 258 -29.12 14.16 -6.82
N ASN A 259 -27.85 13.74 -6.90
CA ASN A 259 -26.79 14.19 -7.82
C ASN A 259 -26.30 15.62 -7.57
N TYR A 260 -26.60 16.22 -6.43
CA TYR A 260 -26.02 17.48 -6.00
C TYR A 260 -24.96 17.24 -4.93
N LEU A 261 -23.89 18.05 -4.99
CA LEU A 261 -22.85 17.95 -3.97
C LEU A 261 -23.35 18.52 -2.64
N ASP A 262 -23.26 17.69 -1.61
CA ASP A 262 -23.47 18.04 -0.22
C ASP A 262 -22.12 18.28 0.48
N ILE A 263 -22.17 18.79 1.71
CA ILE A 263 -20.97 19.04 2.52
C ILE A 263 -21.09 18.32 3.86
N ALA A 264 -20.12 17.45 4.15
CA ALA A 264 -19.87 16.92 5.48
C ALA A 264 -18.84 17.78 6.21
N VAL A 265 -19.12 18.11 7.47
CA VAL A 265 -18.29 18.99 8.29
C VAL A 265 -17.97 18.31 9.62
N VAL A 266 -16.69 18.24 9.96
CA VAL A 266 -16.25 17.80 11.30
C VAL A 266 -16.28 18.99 12.26
N ASN A 267 -17.16 18.93 13.26
CA ASN A 267 -17.31 19.98 14.26
C ASN A 267 -16.59 19.57 15.56
N TYR A 268 -15.37 20.09 15.76
CA TYR A 268 -14.54 19.77 16.92
C TYR A 268 -15.19 20.19 18.25
N GLY A 269 -15.82 21.36 18.28
CA GLY A 269 -16.33 22.01 19.50
C GLY A 269 -17.57 21.37 20.10
N ILE A 270 -18.35 20.66 19.28
CA ILE A 270 -19.64 20.07 19.65
C ILE A 270 -19.67 18.55 19.46
N ASP A 271 -18.51 17.91 19.25
CA ASP A 271 -18.38 16.45 19.13
C ASP A 271 -19.36 15.83 18.11
N SER A 272 -19.34 16.35 16.88
CA SER A 272 -20.23 15.86 15.81
C SER A 272 -19.62 15.94 14.42
N VAL A 273 -20.17 15.15 13.52
CA VAL A 273 -20.17 15.45 12.08
C VAL A 273 -21.51 16.09 11.76
N GLY A 274 -21.54 17.11 10.91
CA GLY A 274 -22.81 17.60 10.39
C GLY A 274 -22.82 17.74 8.88
N ILE A 275 -24.01 17.53 8.31
CA ILE A 275 -24.27 17.43 6.89
C ILE A 275 -25.13 18.60 6.45
N LEU A 276 -24.65 19.33 5.44
CA LEU A 276 -25.39 20.37 4.75
C LEU A 276 -25.77 19.83 3.37
N LEU A 277 -27.06 19.63 3.13
CA LEU A 277 -27.53 19.11 1.85
C LEU A 277 -27.59 20.25 0.83
N GLY A 278 -26.94 20.04 -0.32
CA GLY A 278 -26.95 20.94 -1.45
C GLY A 278 -28.30 20.88 -2.17
N ASN A 279 -28.63 21.94 -2.90
CA ASN A 279 -29.81 21.99 -3.77
C ASN A 279 -29.45 22.21 -5.25
N GLY A 280 -28.16 22.08 -5.57
CA GLY A 280 -27.63 22.23 -6.91
C GLY A 280 -27.62 23.65 -7.47
N ASN A 281 -27.76 24.70 -6.64
CA ASN A 281 -27.59 26.10 -7.05
C ASN A 281 -26.59 26.89 -6.18
N GLY A 282 -25.69 26.18 -5.49
CA GLY A 282 -24.74 26.78 -4.55
C GLY A 282 -25.33 27.14 -3.19
N ASN A 283 -26.57 26.73 -2.89
CA ASN A 283 -27.22 26.96 -1.61
C ASN A 283 -27.45 25.63 -0.87
N PHE A 284 -27.52 25.70 0.46
CA PHE A 284 -27.53 24.51 1.31
C PHE A 284 -28.64 24.58 2.36
N SER A 285 -29.16 23.41 2.73
CA SER A 285 -30.06 23.28 3.86
C SER A 285 -29.35 23.62 5.18
N ALA A 286 -30.13 23.83 6.24
CA ALA A 286 -29.55 23.87 7.58
C ALA A 286 -28.85 22.54 7.88
N GLN A 287 -27.74 22.62 8.63
CA GLN A 287 -26.94 21.46 8.98
C GLN A 287 -27.73 20.48 9.86
N THR A 288 -27.68 19.19 9.51
CA THR A 288 -28.10 18.09 10.39
C THR A 288 -26.87 17.49 11.06
N THR A 289 -26.89 17.28 12.38
CA THR A 289 -25.70 16.84 13.14
C THR A 289 -25.85 15.41 13.68
N PHE A 290 -24.74 14.68 13.66
CA PHE A 290 -24.59 13.32 14.12
C PHE A 290 -23.46 13.26 15.16
N SER A 291 -23.75 12.81 16.38
CA SER A 291 -22.77 12.83 17.46
C SER A 291 -21.68 11.79 17.26
N THR A 292 -20.42 12.20 17.41
CA THR A 292 -19.23 11.32 17.45
C THR A 292 -18.94 10.79 18.86
N GLY A 293 -19.83 11.07 19.81
CA GLY A 293 -19.68 10.73 21.23
C GLY A 293 -19.09 11.88 22.06
N ARG A 294 -19.58 12.02 23.29
CA ARG A 294 -19.20 13.13 24.17
C ARG A 294 -17.70 13.14 24.48
N GLY A 295 -17.05 14.28 24.23
CA GLY A 295 -15.62 14.49 24.41
C GLY A 295 -14.78 13.68 23.43
N SER A 296 -15.28 13.44 22.21
CA SER A 296 -14.55 12.69 21.18
C SER A 296 -13.49 13.53 20.48
N TYR A 297 -13.71 14.85 20.37
CA TYR A 297 -12.81 15.79 19.70
C TYR A 297 -12.44 15.29 18.29
N PRO A 298 -13.43 15.19 17.39
CA PRO A 298 -13.18 14.67 16.05
C PRO A 298 -12.24 15.61 15.28
N ARG A 299 -11.32 15.05 14.50
CA ARG A 299 -10.22 15.79 13.84
C ARG A 299 -10.25 15.76 12.32
N SER A 300 -10.76 14.67 11.76
CA SER A 300 -10.83 14.48 10.32
C SER A 300 -11.92 13.49 9.95
N LEU A 301 -12.31 13.52 8.69
CA LEU A 301 -13.19 12.52 8.11
C LEU A 301 -12.68 12.01 6.77
N ALA A 302 -13.22 10.88 6.33
CA ALA A 302 -13.08 10.35 4.98
C ALA A 302 -14.40 9.74 4.52
N ILE A 303 -14.67 9.82 3.22
CA ILE A 303 -15.92 9.35 2.61
C ILE A 303 -15.62 8.12 1.75
N ALA A 304 -16.37 7.04 1.93
CA ALA A 304 -16.31 5.85 1.09
C ALA A 304 -17.57 5.01 1.26
N ASP A 305 -17.67 3.90 0.53
CA ASP A 305 -18.63 2.84 0.83
C ASP A 305 -17.92 1.81 1.74
N PHE A 306 -18.25 1.78 3.04
CA PHE A 306 -17.62 0.91 4.03
C PHE A 306 -18.44 -0.37 4.29
N ASN A 307 -19.59 -0.54 3.63
CA ASN A 307 -20.48 -1.67 3.85
C ASN A 307 -20.94 -2.41 2.56
N GLY A 308 -20.57 -1.89 1.39
CA GLY A 308 -20.91 -2.43 0.07
C GLY A 308 -22.33 -2.13 -0.41
N ASP A 309 -23.02 -1.13 0.15
CA ASP A 309 -24.40 -0.79 -0.21
C ASP A 309 -24.53 0.35 -1.24
N THR A 310 -23.39 0.85 -1.74
CA THR A 310 -23.23 1.95 -2.72
C THR A 310 -23.53 3.36 -2.22
N TYR A 311 -24.01 3.52 -0.98
CA TYR A 311 -24.21 4.83 -0.39
C TYR A 311 -22.91 5.37 0.22
N LYS A 312 -22.86 6.70 0.37
CA LYS A 312 -21.69 7.37 0.95
C LYS A 312 -21.76 7.27 2.47
N ASP A 313 -20.79 6.56 3.03
CA ASP A 313 -20.53 6.46 4.46
C ASP A 313 -19.43 7.45 4.87
N ILE A 314 -19.31 7.69 6.18
CA ILE A 314 -18.33 8.63 6.74
C ILE A 314 -17.52 7.95 7.83
N ALA A 315 -16.20 7.85 7.64
CA ALA A 315 -15.24 7.49 8.69
C ALA A 315 -14.70 8.76 9.36
N VAL A 316 -14.52 8.75 10.68
CA VAL A 316 -14.13 9.91 11.49
C VAL A 316 -13.02 9.55 12.47
N ALA A 317 -11.97 10.36 12.50
CA ALA A 317 -10.90 10.23 13.49
C ALA A 317 -11.28 10.92 14.78
N ASN A 318 -11.62 10.14 15.80
CA ASN A 318 -11.98 10.66 17.11
C ASN A 318 -10.77 10.65 18.04
N LEU A 319 -10.09 11.79 18.16
CA LEU A 319 -8.81 11.92 18.84
C LEU A 319 -8.88 11.44 20.29
N ASN A 320 -9.80 12.01 21.07
CA ASN A 320 -9.80 11.84 22.53
C ASN A 320 -10.47 10.53 22.97
N THR A 321 -11.46 10.05 22.23
CA THR A 321 -12.04 8.71 22.43
C THR A 321 -11.26 7.60 21.71
N ARG A 322 -10.17 7.94 21.02
CA ARG A 322 -9.15 7.03 20.46
C ARG A 322 -9.69 5.94 19.54
N ASN A 323 -10.66 6.29 18.71
CA ASN A 323 -11.30 5.35 17.79
C ASN A 323 -11.48 5.97 16.42
N ILE A 324 -11.65 5.10 15.43
CA ILE A 324 -12.22 5.46 14.14
C ILE A 324 -13.71 5.15 14.21
N GLY A 325 -14.52 6.18 14.01
CA GLY A 325 -15.97 6.09 13.98
C GLY A 325 -16.50 5.99 12.56
N VAL A 326 -17.42 5.09 12.28
CA VAL A 326 -18.08 5.00 10.97
C VAL A 326 -19.58 5.28 11.10
N PHE A 327 -20.06 6.26 10.36
CA PHE A 327 -21.47 6.54 10.13
C PHE A 327 -21.87 5.89 8.80
N LEU A 328 -22.73 4.87 8.84
CA LEU A 328 -23.26 4.26 7.63
C LEU A 328 -24.42 5.10 7.09
N GLY A 329 -24.33 5.50 5.82
CA GLY A 329 -25.32 6.31 5.14
C GLY A 329 -26.54 5.50 4.72
N HIS A 330 -27.70 6.16 4.66
CA HIS A 330 -28.93 5.58 4.11
C HIS A 330 -29.23 6.04 2.68
N GLY A 331 -28.37 6.89 2.11
CA GLY A 331 -28.55 7.47 0.78
C GLY A 331 -29.65 8.53 0.70
N ASP A 332 -30.15 9.03 1.84
CA ASP A 332 -31.15 10.09 1.94
C ASP A 332 -30.67 11.29 2.79
N GLY A 333 -29.35 11.38 3.03
CA GLY A 333 -28.72 12.36 3.91
C GLY A 333 -28.79 12.01 5.40
N THR A 334 -29.37 10.86 5.77
CA THR A 334 -29.37 10.35 7.14
C THR A 334 -28.36 9.20 7.34
N PHE A 335 -27.94 9.01 8.58
CA PHE A 335 -26.88 8.07 8.95
C PHE A 335 -27.23 7.26 10.19
N GLU A 336 -26.72 6.03 10.26
CA GLU A 336 -26.73 5.22 11.48
C GLU A 336 -25.93 5.91 12.61
N THR A 337 -26.18 5.49 13.86
CA THR A 337 -25.26 5.84 14.95
C THR A 337 -23.88 5.26 14.70
N GLN A 338 -22.85 6.04 14.99
CA GLN A 338 -21.46 5.67 14.75
C GLN A 338 -21.09 4.27 15.27
N LYS A 339 -20.53 3.44 14.41
CA LYS A 339 -19.84 2.20 14.77
C LYS A 339 -18.38 2.52 15.07
N SER A 340 -17.94 2.28 16.30
CA SER A 340 -16.57 2.61 16.72
C SER A 340 -15.65 1.40 16.62
N SER A 341 -14.56 1.56 15.86
CA SER A 341 -13.44 0.64 15.81
C SER A 341 -12.30 1.23 16.66
N PHE A 342 -11.97 0.57 17.77
CA PHE A 342 -11.01 1.08 18.74
C PHE A 342 -9.57 0.74 18.34
N ASN A 343 -8.68 1.72 18.47
CA ASN A 343 -7.25 1.47 18.39
C ASN A 343 -6.75 0.82 19.69
N ARG A 344 -5.53 0.27 19.68
CA ARG A 344 -4.85 -0.15 20.91
C ARG A 344 -4.64 1.05 21.85
N ASP A 345 -4.36 0.77 23.13
CA ASP A 345 -4.02 1.81 24.11
C ASP A 345 -2.84 2.67 23.60
N HIS A 346 -2.97 4.00 23.73
CA HIS A 346 -2.01 5.08 23.38
C HIS A 346 -2.05 5.64 21.95
N PHE A 347 -2.96 5.21 21.07
CA PHE A 347 -3.07 5.78 19.72
C PHE A 347 -4.15 6.86 19.61
N PHE A 348 -3.77 8.05 19.17
CA PHE A 348 -4.63 9.24 19.03
C PHE A 348 -4.84 9.59 17.55
N PRO A 349 -5.89 9.09 16.87
CA PRO A 349 -6.02 9.26 15.43
C PRO A 349 -6.26 10.72 15.04
N ILE A 350 -5.59 11.20 13.98
CA ILE A 350 -5.68 12.59 13.50
C ILE A 350 -6.13 12.71 12.04
N ARG A 351 -5.65 11.86 11.14
CA ARG A 351 -6.04 11.83 9.72
C ARG A 351 -6.41 10.42 9.29
N ILE A 352 -7.35 10.35 8.36
CA ILE A 352 -7.79 9.13 7.69
C ILE A 352 -7.62 9.35 6.20
N ALA A 353 -7.01 8.39 5.53
CA ALA A 353 -7.11 8.21 4.09
C ALA A 353 -7.79 6.86 3.82
N VAL A 354 -8.50 6.76 2.71
CA VAL A 354 -9.20 5.53 2.30
C VAL A 354 -8.55 4.97 1.05
N GLY A 355 -8.49 3.64 0.98
CA GLY A 355 -8.03 2.88 -0.16
C GLY A 355 -8.38 1.40 0.04
N ASP A 356 -8.26 0.60 -1.01
CA ASP A 356 -8.26 -0.87 -0.90
C ASP A 356 -6.79 -1.31 -0.86
N PHE A 357 -6.22 -1.46 0.35
CA PHE A 357 -4.79 -1.70 0.51
C PHE A 357 -4.43 -3.19 0.42
N ASN A 358 -5.44 -4.08 0.49
CA ASN A 358 -5.27 -5.53 0.44
C ASN A 358 -6.01 -6.20 -0.74
N GLU A 359 -6.52 -5.40 -1.67
CA GLU A 359 -7.21 -5.81 -2.89
C GLU A 359 -8.41 -6.75 -2.64
N ASP A 360 -9.08 -6.60 -1.49
CA ASP A 360 -10.25 -7.39 -1.13
C ASP A 360 -11.58 -6.77 -1.58
N THR A 361 -11.51 -5.65 -2.32
CA THR A 361 -12.61 -4.83 -2.85
C THR A 361 -13.42 -4.09 -1.79
N ARG A 362 -12.91 -3.99 -0.56
CA ARG A 362 -13.53 -3.23 0.51
C ARG A 362 -12.68 -2.00 0.84
N SER A 363 -13.37 -0.98 1.31
CA SER A 363 -12.72 0.24 1.78
C SER A 363 -11.96 -0.04 3.08
N ASP A 364 -10.64 0.08 3.03
CA ASP A 364 -9.74 0.11 4.18
C ASP A 364 -9.42 1.55 4.58
N VAL A 365 -8.75 1.72 5.72
CA VAL A 365 -8.28 3.04 6.16
C VAL A 365 -6.80 3.05 6.52
N ALA A 366 -6.08 4.04 6.02
CA ALA A 366 -4.78 4.43 6.53
C ALA A 366 -4.94 5.58 7.52
N VAL A 367 -4.44 5.40 8.73
CA VAL A 367 -4.62 6.32 9.85
C VAL A 367 -3.27 6.81 10.34
N SER A 368 -3.16 8.13 10.48
CA SER A 368 -2.04 8.74 11.20
C SER A 368 -2.43 9.11 12.62
N TYR A 369 -1.44 9.07 13.52
CA TYR A 369 -1.66 9.22 14.95
C TYR A 369 -0.84 10.36 15.56
N GLU A 370 -1.46 11.17 16.41
CA GLU A 370 -0.81 12.22 17.18
C GLU A 370 0.21 11.62 18.15
N SER A 371 1.40 12.22 18.21
CA SER A 371 2.50 11.84 19.10
C SER A 371 3.12 10.45 18.86
N GLU A 372 2.61 9.69 17.88
CA GLU A 372 3.13 8.39 17.52
C GLU A 372 3.83 8.46 16.15
N SER A 373 4.95 7.76 16.06
CA SER A 373 5.77 7.66 14.85
C SER A 373 5.31 6.49 13.98
N ILE A 374 3.99 6.38 13.76
CA ILE A 374 3.41 5.29 12.99
C ILE A 374 2.27 5.76 12.08
N VAL A 375 2.11 5.06 10.96
CA VAL A 375 0.86 4.99 10.19
C VAL A 375 0.31 3.58 10.33
N GLY A 376 -0.96 3.47 10.68
CA GLY A 376 -1.65 2.20 10.79
C GLY A 376 -2.62 2.02 9.63
N VAL A 377 -2.54 0.89 8.94
CA VAL A 377 -3.57 0.46 8.00
C VAL A 377 -4.53 -0.47 8.73
N MET A 378 -5.84 -0.20 8.63
CA MET A 378 -6.90 -1.01 9.23
C MET A 378 -7.81 -1.53 8.12
N PHE A 379 -7.86 -2.85 7.95
CA PHE A 379 -8.66 -3.46 6.90
C PHE A 379 -10.16 -3.43 7.20
N GLY A 380 -10.96 -3.12 6.20
CA GLY A 380 -12.41 -3.09 6.27
C GLY A 380 -13.02 -4.48 6.29
N TYR A 381 -13.97 -4.71 7.20
CA TYR A 381 -14.77 -5.95 7.17
C TYR A 381 -15.98 -5.86 6.23
N GLY A 382 -16.22 -4.72 5.58
CA GLY A 382 -17.38 -4.51 4.70
C GLY A 382 -18.70 -4.41 5.46
N ASN A 383 -18.68 -3.94 6.70
CA ASN A 383 -19.87 -3.76 7.53
C ASN A 383 -19.82 -2.46 8.36
N GLY A 384 -18.95 -1.53 7.97
CA GLY A 384 -18.66 -0.31 8.73
C GLY A 384 -17.75 -0.50 9.94
N THR A 385 -17.01 -1.60 10.03
CA THR A 385 -15.99 -1.81 11.07
C THR A 385 -14.66 -2.25 10.47
N PHE A 386 -13.58 -1.97 11.19
CA PHE A 386 -12.22 -2.27 10.77
C PHE A 386 -11.54 -3.29 11.67
N GLY A 387 -10.59 -4.03 11.12
CA GLY A 387 -9.70 -4.90 11.88
C GLY A 387 -8.86 -4.14 12.90
N THR A 388 -8.44 -4.82 13.96
CA THR A 388 -7.47 -4.22 14.90
C THR A 388 -6.13 -4.05 14.21
N GLN A 389 -5.44 -2.93 14.49
CA GLN A 389 -4.13 -2.49 13.97
C GLN A 389 -2.96 -3.51 14.06
N ALA A 390 -3.19 -4.75 14.46
CA ALA A 390 -2.20 -5.68 14.99
C ALA A 390 -1.14 -6.18 14.00
N ASP A 391 -1.28 -6.01 12.68
CA ASP A 391 -0.39 -6.66 11.69
C ASP A 391 0.26 -5.72 10.64
N SER A 392 -0.12 -4.43 10.55
CA SER A 392 0.34 -3.51 9.49
C SER A 392 0.74 -2.10 9.98
N ALA A 393 1.10 -1.95 11.26
CA ALA A 393 1.62 -0.67 11.76
C ALA A 393 3.04 -0.46 11.23
N ILE A 394 3.22 0.56 10.39
CA ILE A 394 4.54 0.88 9.85
C ILE A 394 5.15 1.94 10.75
N GLU A 395 6.26 1.58 11.41
CA GLU A 395 7.08 2.54 12.14
C GLU A 395 7.70 3.54 11.16
N THR A 396 7.16 4.74 11.13
CA THR A 396 7.59 5.84 10.27
C THR A 396 8.73 6.65 10.89
N ALA A 397 9.15 6.29 12.11
CA ALA A 397 10.11 7.00 12.95
C ALA A 397 9.71 8.44 13.34
N VAL A 398 8.63 9.02 12.81
CA VAL A 398 8.23 10.42 13.05
C VAL A 398 6.70 10.64 12.99
N ILE A 399 6.20 11.63 13.74
CA ILE A 399 4.81 12.12 13.74
C ILE A 399 4.37 12.45 12.31
N THR A 400 3.36 11.74 11.81
CA THR A 400 2.78 11.92 10.47
C THR A 400 1.50 12.74 10.55
N LEU A 401 1.51 13.96 10.00
CA LEU A 401 0.36 14.88 10.07
C LEU A 401 -0.57 14.78 8.85
N SER A 402 -0.13 14.10 7.79
CA SER A 402 -0.85 13.86 6.55
C SER A 402 -0.33 12.58 5.90
N ALA A 403 -1.25 11.81 5.31
CA ALA A 403 -0.96 10.67 4.47
C ALA A 403 -1.60 10.93 3.10
N ALA A 404 -0.82 10.73 2.05
CA ALA A 404 -1.25 10.80 0.67
C ALA A 404 -1.21 9.38 0.11
N VAL A 405 -2.27 8.94 -0.56
CA VAL A 405 -2.42 7.56 -1.04
C VAL A 405 -2.53 7.57 -2.55
N SER A 406 -1.67 6.82 -3.21
CA SER A 406 -1.63 6.69 -4.67
C SER A 406 -0.67 5.58 -5.07
N ASP A 407 -0.73 5.09 -6.30
CA ASP A 407 0.32 4.26 -6.89
C ASP A 407 1.48 5.18 -7.36
N PHE A 408 2.56 5.28 -6.58
CA PHE A 408 3.69 6.15 -6.91
C PHE A 408 4.71 5.45 -7.82
N ASN A 409 4.70 4.12 -7.91
CA ASN A 409 5.69 3.36 -8.67
C ASN A 409 5.14 2.73 -9.97
N CYS A 410 3.86 2.96 -10.30
CA CYS A 410 3.12 2.40 -11.43
C CYS A 410 2.97 0.85 -11.36
N ASP A 411 3.00 0.24 -10.17
CA ASP A 411 2.89 -1.24 -10.04
C ASP A 411 1.45 -1.75 -9.90
N GLY A 412 0.48 -0.83 -9.79
CA GLY A 412 -0.95 -1.12 -9.64
C GLY A 412 -1.41 -1.24 -8.18
N HIS A 413 -0.51 -1.11 -7.21
CA HIS A 413 -0.82 -1.19 -5.78
C HIS A 413 -0.85 0.21 -5.16
N LEU A 414 -1.70 0.41 -4.15
CA LEU A 414 -1.74 1.67 -3.43
C LEU A 414 -0.54 1.78 -2.49
N ASP A 415 0.22 2.86 -2.66
CA ASP A 415 1.31 3.27 -1.79
C ASP A 415 0.85 4.38 -0.82
N ILE A 416 1.66 4.65 0.21
CA ILE A 416 1.39 5.71 1.18
C ILE A 416 2.61 6.65 1.27
N ALA A 417 2.41 7.92 0.90
CA ALA A 417 3.34 8.99 1.18
C ALA A 417 3.04 9.64 2.54
N ILE A 418 4.09 9.89 3.32
CA ILE A 418 4.02 10.43 4.69
C ILE A 418 4.99 11.59 4.87
N GLY A 419 4.50 12.69 5.43
CA GLY A 419 5.33 13.82 5.85
C GLY A 419 5.95 13.53 7.22
N GLN A 420 7.27 13.62 7.32
CA GLN A 420 8.01 13.30 8.54
C GLN A 420 8.57 14.58 9.17
N ASN A 421 7.84 15.11 10.15
CA ASN A 421 8.14 16.39 10.80
C ASN A 421 9.59 16.46 11.38
N LYS A 422 9.97 15.56 12.29
CA LYS A 422 11.29 15.57 12.96
C LYS A 422 12.51 15.27 12.07
N SER A 423 12.33 14.53 10.97
CA SER A 423 13.43 14.15 10.07
C SER A 423 13.49 15.01 8.83
N HIS A 424 12.60 16.00 8.73
CA HIS A 424 12.51 16.94 7.63
C HIS A 424 12.42 16.24 6.27
N SER A 425 11.61 15.19 6.17
CA SER A 425 11.61 14.30 5.00
C SER A 425 10.22 13.84 4.60
N ILE A 426 10.12 13.35 3.37
CA ILE A 426 8.96 12.58 2.91
C ILE A 426 9.35 11.11 2.88
N GLY A 427 8.55 10.27 3.51
CA GLY A 427 8.66 8.82 3.40
C GLY A 427 7.61 8.31 2.42
N VAL A 428 7.97 7.34 1.58
CA VAL A 428 7.01 6.59 0.76
C VAL A 428 7.07 5.12 1.12
N LEU A 429 5.90 4.56 1.40
CA LEU A 429 5.65 3.16 1.75
C LEU A 429 5.06 2.48 0.53
N LEU A 430 5.84 1.64 -0.15
CA LEU A 430 5.37 0.94 -1.35
C LEU A 430 4.47 -0.22 -0.93
N GLY A 431 3.25 -0.26 -1.44
CA GLY A 431 2.28 -1.32 -1.17
C GLY A 431 2.56 -2.57 -2.00
N HIS A 432 2.13 -3.72 -1.50
CA HIS A 432 2.19 -4.99 -2.24
C HIS A 432 0.81 -5.50 -2.68
N GLY A 433 -0.25 -4.73 -2.43
CA GLY A 433 -1.64 -5.12 -2.70
C GLY A 433 -2.18 -6.21 -1.77
N ASP A 434 -1.39 -6.72 -0.82
CA ASP A 434 -1.82 -7.71 0.18
C ASP A 434 -1.93 -7.10 1.60
N GLY A 435 -1.86 -5.76 1.69
CA GLY A 435 -1.85 -5.02 2.93
C GLY A 435 -0.50 -4.96 3.64
N ASN A 436 0.56 -5.54 3.06
CA ASN A 436 1.94 -5.32 3.46
C ASN A 436 2.58 -4.19 2.65
N PHE A 437 3.59 -3.57 3.25
CA PHE A 437 4.33 -2.48 2.65
C PHE A 437 5.83 -2.72 2.79
N ASP A 438 6.59 -2.29 1.78
CA ASP A 438 8.03 -2.22 1.87
C ASP A 438 8.47 -1.27 2.98
N LYS A 439 9.74 -1.43 3.39
CA LYS A 439 10.36 -0.45 4.27
C LYS A 439 10.35 0.93 3.59
N GLN A 440 9.99 1.96 4.35
CA GLN A 440 9.96 3.33 3.86
C GLN A 440 11.20 3.75 3.08
N THR A 441 10.98 4.29 1.88
CA THR A 441 11.98 5.05 1.12
C THR A 441 11.91 6.50 1.58
N ILE A 442 13.03 7.06 2.01
CA ILE A 442 13.08 8.41 2.62
C ILE A 442 13.75 9.39 1.67
N PHE A 443 13.06 10.49 1.40
CA PHE A 443 13.55 11.64 0.63
C PHE A 443 13.87 12.77 1.61
N SER A 444 15.12 12.87 2.05
CA SER A 444 15.58 13.81 3.09
C SER A 444 16.67 14.80 2.65
N SER A 445 17.46 14.48 1.62
CA SER A 445 18.58 15.34 1.18
C SER A 445 18.18 16.45 0.22
N GLU A 446 16.98 16.36 -0.35
CA GLU A 446 16.47 17.26 -1.39
C GLU A 446 15.39 18.22 -0.87
N PHE A 447 14.93 18.01 0.37
CA PHE A 447 13.69 18.53 0.93
C PHE A 447 13.96 18.92 2.39
N ASN A 448 13.98 20.22 2.71
CA ASN A 448 14.45 20.72 4.01
C ASN A 448 13.26 21.25 4.82
N GLY A 449 12.36 20.35 5.22
CA GLY A 449 11.10 20.73 5.84
C GLY A 449 10.41 19.67 6.67
N PRO A 450 9.83 20.00 7.84
CA PRO A 450 8.74 19.21 8.36
C PRO A 450 7.52 19.39 7.46
N TYR A 451 7.11 18.31 6.80
CA TYR A 451 5.92 18.31 5.94
C TYR A 451 4.67 18.01 6.75
N THR A 452 3.73 18.96 6.80
CA THR A 452 2.50 18.86 7.60
C THR A 452 1.29 18.44 6.79
N SER A 453 1.32 18.67 5.48
CA SER A 453 0.25 18.33 4.58
C SER A 453 0.77 17.99 3.19
N MET A 454 0.14 17.02 2.53
CA MET A 454 0.48 16.65 1.16
C MET A 454 -0.79 16.41 0.34
N VAL A 455 -0.68 16.64 -0.95
CA VAL A 455 -1.64 16.21 -1.97
C VAL A 455 -0.90 15.57 -3.12
N VAL A 456 -1.63 14.76 -3.90
CA VAL A 456 -1.08 13.97 -4.99
C VAL A 456 -1.80 14.31 -6.29
N GLY A 457 -1.08 14.28 -7.39
CA GLY A 457 -1.61 14.42 -8.73
C GLY A 457 -0.50 14.37 -9.77
N ASP A 458 -0.86 14.18 -11.03
CA ASP A 458 0.06 14.30 -12.16
C ASP A 458 0.11 15.77 -12.63
N PHE A 459 1.06 16.56 -12.13
CA PHE A 459 1.14 18.00 -12.41
C PHE A 459 1.93 18.32 -13.68
N ASN A 460 2.60 17.34 -14.27
CA ASN A 460 3.41 17.49 -15.48
C ASN A 460 2.88 16.68 -16.68
N GLY A 461 1.84 15.89 -16.49
CA GLY A 461 1.17 15.08 -17.52
C GLY A 461 1.98 13.88 -17.99
N ASP A 462 2.94 13.38 -17.22
CA ASP A 462 3.79 12.25 -17.60
C ASP A 462 3.21 10.88 -17.19
N GLY A 463 2.06 10.87 -16.52
CA GLY A 463 1.37 9.68 -16.02
C GLY A 463 1.84 9.20 -14.66
N CYS A 464 2.85 9.85 -14.07
CA CYS A 464 3.31 9.60 -12.72
C CYS A 464 2.59 10.48 -11.70
N GLN A 465 2.47 9.94 -10.51
CA GLN A 465 1.86 10.65 -9.40
C GLN A 465 2.94 11.45 -8.68
N ASP A 466 2.82 12.77 -8.75
CA ASP A 466 3.69 13.73 -8.09
C ASP A 466 3.11 14.10 -6.72
N ILE A 467 3.93 14.75 -5.89
CA ILE A 467 3.51 15.21 -4.56
C ILE A 467 3.65 16.72 -4.47
N VAL A 468 2.62 17.39 -3.96
CA VAL A 468 2.73 18.76 -3.47
C VAL A 468 2.70 18.70 -1.95
N ALA A 469 3.76 19.19 -1.31
CA ALA A 469 3.95 19.09 0.13
C ALA A 469 4.11 20.47 0.78
N MET A 470 3.40 20.69 1.89
CA MET A 470 3.48 21.92 2.68
C MET A 470 4.55 21.77 3.76
N ASN A 471 5.54 22.64 3.74
CA ASN A 471 6.61 22.71 4.71
C ASN A 471 6.26 23.69 5.82
N SER A 472 6.10 23.23 7.06
CA SER A 472 5.65 24.08 8.17
C SER A 472 6.76 24.88 8.85
N GLU A 473 8.04 24.65 8.55
CA GLU A 473 9.12 25.51 9.08
C GLU A 473 9.47 26.62 8.11
N SER A 474 9.60 26.29 6.82
CA SER A 474 9.88 27.30 5.79
C SER A 474 8.62 28.04 5.35
N TYR A 475 7.43 27.50 5.63
CA TYR A 475 6.16 28.00 5.07
C TYR A 475 6.17 28.02 3.54
N SER A 476 6.92 27.09 2.93
CA SER A 476 6.94 26.87 1.49
C SER A 476 5.99 25.75 1.09
N MET A 477 5.53 25.83 -0.15
CA MET A 477 4.93 24.73 -0.87
C MET A 477 6.02 24.17 -1.80
N ASP A 478 6.35 22.90 -1.62
CA ASP A 478 7.30 22.17 -2.45
C ASP A 478 6.54 21.23 -3.39
N ILE A 479 6.91 21.23 -4.67
CA ILE A 479 6.40 20.27 -5.65
C ILE A 479 7.50 19.26 -5.93
N LEU A 480 7.14 18.00 -5.85
CA LEU A 480 8.00 16.85 -6.02
C LEU A 480 7.52 16.10 -7.26
N LEU A 481 8.20 16.32 -8.39
CA LEU A 481 7.87 15.62 -9.63
C LEU A 481 8.44 14.22 -9.62
N ASN A 482 7.59 13.22 -9.72
CA ASN A 482 7.98 11.82 -9.72
C ASN A 482 8.40 11.39 -11.12
N THR A 483 9.66 11.05 -11.29
CA THR A 483 10.13 10.45 -12.55
C THR A 483 10.01 8.93 -12.40
N CYS A 484 8.84 8.34 -12.58
CA CYS A 484 8.73 6.90 -12.49
C CYS A 484 9.50 6.26 -13.65
N GLU A 485 10.72 5.82 -13.39
CA GLU A 485 11.55 5.11 -14.38
C GLU A 485 10.92 3.77 -14.82
N CYS A 486 9.75 3.41 -14.28
CA CYS A 486 9.03 2.17 -14.51
C CYS A 486 7.74 2.26 -15.32
N CYS A 487 7.20 3.45 -15.61
CA CYS A 487 6.08 3.57 -16.54
C CYS A 487 6.65 3.52 -17.98
N SER A 488 7.29 2.40 -18.35
CA SER A 488 7.74 2.19 -19.72
C SER A 488 6.52 2.13 -20.64
N SER A 489 6.60 2.88 -21.74
CA SER A 489 5.54 3.30 -22.65
C SER A 489 4.85 2.20 -23.47
N GLU A 490 4.40 1.10 -22.85
CA GLU A 490 3.65 0.03 -23.55
C GLU A 490 2.19 -0.14 -23.10
N THR A 491 1.72 0.54 -22.04
CA THR A 491 0.30 0.52 -21.61
C THR A 491 -0.56 1.67 -22.14
N LEU A 492 0.04 2.66 -22.82
CA LEU A 492 -0.71 3.67 -23.60
C LEU A 492 -1.18 3.08 -24.94
N LYS A 493 -2.08 2.09 -24.89
CA LYS A 493 -2.96 1.64 -25.99
C LYS A 493 -3.85 0.50 -25.50
N THR A 494 -4.87 0.82 -24.71
CA THR A 494 -6.27 0.37 -24.87
C THR A 494 -7.02 0.53 -23.55
N ASN A 495 -7.94 1.49 -23.51
CA ASN A 495 -9.21 1.54 -22.78
C ASN A 495 -9.70 2.99 -22.93
N THR A 496 -10.08 3.42 -24.13
CA THR A 496 -11.48 3.40 -24.59
C THR A 496 -12.47 3.61 -23.43
N PHE A 497 -12.88 4.87 -23.25
CA PHE A 497 -14.19 5.33 -22.81
C PHE A 497 -15.13 4.27 -22.25
N ILE A 498 -15.47 4.39 -20.96
CA ILE A 498 -16.85 4.13 -20.51
C ILE A 498 -17.29 5.32 -19.68
N HIS A 499 -18.00 6.23 -20.36
CA HIS A 499 -19.11 6.97 -19.75
C HIS A 499 -20.16 5.96 -19.26
N GLN A 500 -20.52 6.01 -17.99
CA GLN A 500 -21.89 6.27 -17.54
C GLN A 500 -21.92 6.54 -16.05
#